data_AF-A0AA88SUR2-F1
#
_entry.id   AF-A0AA88SUR2-F1
#
_cell.length_a   1.000
_cell.length_b   1.000
_cell.length_c   1.000
_cell.angle_alpha   90.00
_cell.angle_beta   90.00
_cell.angle_gamma   90.00
#
_symmetry.space_group_name_H-M   'P 1'
#
loop_
_entity.id
_entity.type
_entity.pdbx_description
1 polymer ?
#
loop_
_entity_poly.entity_id
_entity_poly.type
_entity_poly.pdbx_seq_one_letter_code
_entity_poly.pdbx_strand_id
1 'polypeptide(L)'
;MERYLPKHMASSAYIIEDSIVDPQKRTVTTLTWNISHARLMSVKERCVYQTNPENSSWTEVKREAWVSSNVCGLSRAIQEFGLARFKTGVTKTMKGFEYVLARLQGETPSRTLAETATERARETALAAKEKAKDLASHAQKKQYV
;
A
#
# COMPACT_ATOMS: atom_id res chain seq x y z
N MET A 1 5.60 22.33 -7.72
CA MET A 1 5.03 21.86 -6.44
C MET A 1 6.07 21.20 -5.55
N GLU A 2 6.91 20.30 -6.06
CA GLU A 2 7.96 19.61 -5.26
C GLU A 2 9.04 20.51 -4.63
N ARG A 3 9.31 21.69 -5.20
CA ARG A 3 10.35 22.62 -4.70
C ARG A 3 10.04 23.19 -3.30
N TYR A 4 8.79 23.05 -2.84
CA TYR A 4 8.33 23.54 -1.53
C TYR A 4 8.11 22.40 -0.53
N LEU A 5 8.41 21.15 -0.90
CA LEU A 5 8.30 20.02 0.02
C LEU A 5 9.64 19.84 0.76
N PRO A 6 9.66 19.79 2.11
CA PRO A 6 10.84 19.47 2.91
C PRO A 6 11.66 18.29 2.37
N LYS A 7 13.00 18.31 2.51
CA LYS A 7 13.91 17.26 1.98
C LYS A 7 13.54 15.82 2.39
N HIS A 8 12.91 15.63 3.56
CA HIS A 8 12.43 14.31 4.01
C HIS A 8 11.20 13.82 3.25
N MET A 9 10.48 14.70 2.55
CA MET A 9 9.32 14.37 1.70
C MET A 9 9.73 13.79 0.35
N ALA A 10 11.02 13.87 -0.03
CA ALA A 10 11.51 13.28 -1.29
C ALA A 10 11.39 11.74 -1.30
N SER A 11 11.47 11.10 -0.13
CA SER A 11 11.34 9.64 0.03
C SER A 11 9.91 9.15 0.27
N SER A 12 8.94 10.06 0.39
CA SER A 12 7.56 9.74 0.74
C SER A 12 6.61 10.08 -0.41
N ALA A 13 5.54 9.29 -0.55
CA ALA A 13 4.45 9.58 -1.46
C ALA A 13 3.26 10.13 -0.67
N TYR A 14 2.79 11.31 -1.07
CA TYR A 14 1.59 11.95 -0.55
C TYR A 14 0.45 11.73 -1.53
N ILE A 15 -0.66 11.23 -1.01
CA ILE A 15 -1.82 10.79 -1.76
C ILE A 15 -3.04 11.49 -1.16
N ILE A 16 -3.92 11.98 -2.02
CA ILE A 16 -5.26 12.44 -1.63
C ILE A 16 -6.25 11.34 -2.00
N GLU A 17 -7.21 11.10 -1.10
CA GLU A 17 -8.38 10.29 -1.36
C GLU A 17 -9.63 11.12 -1.09
N ASP A 18 -10.45 11.28 -2.13
CA ASP A 18 -11.81 11.79 -2.02
C ASP A 18 -12.77 10.60 -2.04
N SER A 19 -13.73 10.58 -1.11
CA SER A 19 -14.76 9.54 -1.06
C SER A 19 -16.16 10.13 -0.93
N ILE A 20 -17.11 9.55 -1.65
CA ILE A 20 -18.53 9.91 -1.59
C ILE A 20 -19.31 8.64 -1.27
N VAL A 21 -20.15 8.73 -0.24
CA VAL A 21 -21.07 7.66 0.18
C VAL A 21 -22.49 8.12 -0.14
N ASP A 22 -23.21 7.32 -0.93
CA ASP A 22 -24.63 7.49 -1.20
C ASP A 22 -25.40 6.33 -0.53
N PRO A 23 -26.00 6.54 0.66
CA PRO A 23 -26.73 5.50 1.37
C PRO A 23 -28.02 5.07 0.65
N GLN A 24 -28.63 5.96 -0.15
CA GLN A 24 -29.87 5.64 -0.86
C GLN A 24 -29.60 4.67 -2.01
N LYS A 25 -28.53 4.93 -2.78
CA LYS A 25 -28.08 4.04 -3.86
C LYS A 25 -27.21 2.88 -3.38
N ARG A 26 -26.79 2.89 -2.10
CA ARG A 26 -25.85 1.93 -1.51
C ARG A 26 -24.54 1.87 -2.29
N THR A 27 -24.03 3.03 -2.68
CA THR A 27 -22.77 3.15 -3.42
C THR A 27 -21.74 3.93 -2.64
N VAL A 28 -20.49 3.51 -2.76
CA VAL A 28 -19.33 4.28 -2.32
C VAL A 28 -18.44 4.48 -3.54
N THR A 29 -18.04 5.72 -3.81
CA THR A 29 -17.06 6.02 -4.85
C THR A 29 -15.84 6.64 -4.20
N THR A 30 -14.67 6.05 -4.43
CA THR A 30 -13.38 6.64 -4.04
C THR A 30 -12.62 7.09 -5.26
N LEU A 31 -11.90 8.20 -5.11
CA LEU A 31 -10.97 8.73 -6.08
C LEU A 31 -9.67 9.04 -5.37
N THR A 32 -8.60 8.38 -5.79
CA THR A 32 -7.31 8.43 -5.09
C THR A 32 -6.22 8.84 -6.07
N TRP A 33 -5.37 9.81 -5.73
CA TRP A 33 -4.27 10.24 -6.61
C TRP A 33 -3.06 10.78 -5.84
N ASN A 34 -1.87 10.60 -6.42
CA ASN A 34 -0.65 11.16 -5.84
C ASN A 34 -0.52 12.66 -6.14
N ILE A 35 -0.16 13.44 -5.13
CA ILE A 35 0.17 14.87 -5.27
C ILE A 35 1.68 15.12 -5.26
N SER A 36 2.44 14.24 -4.61
CA SER A 36 3.90 14.21 -4.72
C SER A 36 4.34 13.41 -5.95
N HIS A 37 5.48 13.74 -6.54
CA HIS A 37 6.08 12.98 -7.66
C HIS A 37 5.25 13.00 -8.95
N ALA A 38 4.16 13.79 -9.00
CA ALA A 38 3.26 13.87 -10.15
C ALA A 38 3.93 14.39 -11.44
N ARG A 39 5.08 15.08 -11.32
CA ARG A 39 5.88 15.48 -12.49
C ARG A 39 6.57 14.28 -13.16
N LEU A 40 6.95 13.28 -12.37
CA LEU A 40 7.56 12.04 -12.85
C LEU A 40 6.47 11.07 -13.33
N MET A 41 5.47 10.82 -12.47
CA MET A 41 4.40 9.88 -12.73
C MET A 41 3.14 10.31 -11.98
N SER A 42 2.02 10.39 -12.69
CA SER A 42 0.70 10.59 -12.10
C SER A 42 -0.07 9.27 -12.12
N VAL A 43 -0.57 8.88 -10.96
CA VAL A 43 -1.42 7.72 -10.76
C VAL A 43 -2.73 8.21 -10.17
N LYS A 44 -3.83 7.88 -10.84
CA LYS A 44 -5.18 8.14 -10.37
C LYS A 44 -5.94 6.82 -10.37
N GLU A 45 -6.61 6.52 -9.28
CA GLU A 45 -7.46 5.34 -9.11
C GLU A 45 -8.88 5.80 -8.81
N ARG A 46 -9.86 5.11 -9.39
CA ARG A 46 -11.26 5.24 -9.02
C ARG A 46 -11.79 3.85 -8.66
N CYS A 47 -12.42 3.74 -7.50
CA CYS A 47 -13.16 2.53 -7.14
C CYS A 47 -14.63 2.87 -6.90
N VAL A 48 -15.53 2.09 -7.49
CA VAL A 48 -16.98 2.15 -7.22
C VAL A 48 -17.39 0.85 -6.56
N TYR A 49 -17.82 0.97 -5.31
CA TYR A 49 -18.36 -0.11 -4.50
C TYR A 49 -19.89 -0.03 -4.59
N GLN A 50 -20.52 -1.14 -4.94
CA GLN A 50 -21.97 -1.21 -5.11
C GLN A 50 -22.47 -2.62 -4.80
N THR A 51 -23.75 -2.76 -4.49
CA THR A 51 -24.37 -4.09 -4.38
C THR A 51 -24.28 -4.81 -5.73
N ASN A 52 -23.88 -6.09 -5.70
CA ASN A 52 -23.79 -6.89 -6.91
C ASN A 52 -25.20 -7.13 -7.49
N PRO A 53 -25.41 -6.96 -8.81
CA PRO A 53 -26.73 -7.08 -9.43
C PRO A 53 -27.29 -8.51 -9.45
N GLU A 54 -26.41 -9.51 -9.42
CA GLU A 54 -26.77 -10.94 -9.43
C GLU A 54 -26.95 -11.49 -8.01
N ASN A 55 -26.25 -10.91 -7.03
CA ASN A 55 -26.33 -11.32 -5.63
C ASN A 55 -26.32 -10.13 -4.68
N SER A 56 -27.48 -9.84 -4.08
CA SER A 56 -27.67 -8.70 -3.16
C SER A 56 -26.90 -8.81 -1.84
N SER A 57 -26.36 -9.98 -1.50
CA SER A 57 -25.49 -10.18 -0.33
C SER A 57 -24.03 -9.82 -0.62
N TRP A 58 -23.65 -9.61 -1.88
CA TRP A 58 -22.28 -9.30 -2.28
C TRP A 58 -22.09 -7.82 -2.59
N THR A 59 -20.89 -7.33 -2.30
CA THR A 59 -20.45 -6.00 -2.76
C THR A 59 -19.50 -6.20 -3.95
N GLU A 60 -19.88 -5.70 -5.10
CA GLU A 60 -19.01 -5.61 -6.27
C GLU A 60 -18.15 -4.34 -6.18
N VAL A 61 -16.88 -4.46 -6.58
CA VAL A 61 -15.96 -3.31 -6.68
C VAL A 61 -15.48 -3.17 -8.12
N LYS A 62 -15.83 -2.07 -8.77
CA LYS A 62 -15.31 -1.70 -10.09
C LYS A 62 -14.15 -0.74 -9.91
N ARG A 63 -12.97 -1.14 -10.37
CA ARG A 63 -11.72 -0.40 -10.19
C ARG A 63 -11.14 0.02 -11.54
N GLU A 64 -10.85 1.31 -11.67
CA GLU A 64 -10.24 1.92 -12.84
C GLU A 64 -8.99 2.67 -12.40
N ALA A 65 -7.92 2.65 -13.21
CA ALA A 65 -6.72 3.42 -12.92
C ALA A 65 -6.11 4.02 -14.17
N TRP A 66 -5.57 5.22 -14.01
CA TRP A 66 -4.85 5.98 -15.02
C TRP A 66 -3.42 6.21 -14.53
N VAL A 67 -2.46 5.70 -15.28
CA VAL A 67 -1.03 5.90 -15.03
C VAL A 67 -0.48 6.70 -16.20
N SER A 68 0.05 7.89 -15.93
CA SER A 68 0.61 8.77 -16.95
C SER A 68 1.97 9.31 -16.53
N SER A 69 2.79 9.67 -17.53
CA SER A 69 4.10 10.27 -17.33
C SER A 69 4.43 11.17 -18.53
N ASN A 70 4.93 12.37 -18.23
CA ASN A 70 5.33 13.35 -19.24
C ASN A 70 6.85 13.39 -19.46
N VAL A 71 7.60 12.41 -18.93
CA VAL A 71 9.05 12.34 -19.10
C VAL A 71 9.37 11.84 -20.50
N CYS A 72 9.86 12.73 -21.35
CA CYS A 72 10.24 12.41 -22.73
C CYS A 72 11.30 11.29 -22.76
N GLY A 73 11.15 10.35 -23.70
CA GLY A 73 12.06 9.20 -23.87
C GLY A 73 11.90 8.07 -22.85
N LEU A 74 11.24 8.30 -21.71
CA LEU A 74 11.05 7.29 -20.66
C LEU A 74 9.57 7.06 -20.27
N SER A 75 8.63 7.80 -20.87
CA SER A 75 7.21 7.80 -20.50
C SER A 75 6.62 6.40 -20.45
N ARG A 76 6.87 5.58 -21.48
CA ARG A 76 6.38 4.20 -21.56
C ARG A 76 6.95 3.32 -20.44
N ALA A 77 8.26 3.38 -20.21
CA ALA A 77 8.90 2.59 -19.15
C ALA A 77 8.37 2.97 -17.76
N ILE A 78 8.15 4.25 -17.51
CA ILE A 78 7.57 4.75 -16.26
C ILE A 78 6.12 4.29 -16.10
N GLN A 79 5.32 4.33 -17.17
CA GLN A 79 3.94 3.83 -17.16
C GLN A 79 3.88 2.33 -16.90
N GLU A 80 4.72 1.53 -17.55
CA GLU A 80 4.80 0.08 -17.33
C GLU A 80 5.22 -0.24 -15.89
N PHE A 81 6.18 0.50 -15.34
CA PHE A 81 6.56 0.41 -13.93
C PHE A 81 5.38 0.73 -13.00
N GLY A 82 4.67 1.83 -13.25
CA GLY A 82 3.50 2.24 -12.47
C GLY A 82 2.38 1.22 -12.54
N LEU A 83 2.10 0.68 -13.72
CA LEU A 83 1.09 -0.36 -13.94
C LEU A 83 1.43 -1.66 -13.19
N ALA A 84 2.70 -2.10 -13.25
CA ALA A 84 3.14 -3.29 -12.52
C ALA A 84 2.96 -3.11 -11.01
N ARG A 85 3.34 -1.94 -10.46
CA ARG A 85 3.14 -1.60 -9.05
C ARG A 85 1.67 -1.52 -8.67
N PHE A 86 0.83 -0.93 -9.53
CA PHE A 86 -0.60 -0.84 -9.32
C PHE A 86 -1.24 -2.23 -9.19
N LYS A 87 -0.91 -3.17 -10.08
CA LYS A 87 -1.42 -4.56 -10.01
C LYS A 87 -1.08 -5.23 -8.67
N THR A 88 0.16 -5.06 -8.18
CA THR A 88 0.54 -5.56 -6.84
C THR A 88 -0.21 -4.83 -5.72
N GLY A 89 -0.46 -3.53 -5.88
CA GLY A 89 -1.25 -2.72 -4.95
C GLY A 89 -2.67 -3.23 -4.81
N VAL A 90 -3.33 -3.56 -5.93
CA VAL A 90 -4.69 -4.13 -5.96
C VAL A 90 -4.83 -5.35 -5.06
N THR A 91 -3.91 -6.31 -5.15
CA THR A 91 -3.93 -7.50 -4.30
C THR A 91 -3.79 -7.15 -2.82
N LYS A 92 -2.91 -6.20 -2.48
CA LYS A 92 -2.73 -5.75 -1.09
C LYS A 92 -3.98 -5.05 -0.55
N THR A 93 -4.59 -4.19 -1.36
CA THR A 93 -5.83 -3.49 -1.00
C THR A 93 -6.94 -4.51 -0.71
N MET A 94 -7.14 -5.51 -1.57
CA MET A 94 -8.17 -6.53 -1.34
C MET A 94 -7.93 -7.33 -0.06
N LYS A 95 -6.70 -7.80 0.16
CA LYS A 95 -6.33 -8.49 1.41
C LYS A 95 -6.55 -7.61 2.64
N GLY A 96 -6.20 -6.32 2.56
CA GLY A 96 -6.43 -5.36 3.64
C GLY A 96 -7.92 -5.18 3.96
N PHE A 97 -8.75 -5.09 2.92
CA PHE A 97 -10.21 -5.03 3.08
C PHE A 97 -10.76 -6.28 3.75
N GLU A 98 -10.44 -7.47 3.24
CA GLU A 98 -10.88 -8.74 3.80
C GLU A 98 -10.45 -8.89 5.27
N TYR A 99 -9.20 -8.52 5.58
CA TYR A 99 -8.67 -8.55 6.95
C TYR A 99 -9.48 -7.66 7.91
N VAL A 100 -9.78 -6.43 7.50
CA VAL A 100 -10.56 -5.50 8.33
C VAL A 100 -12.01 -5.95 8.47
N LEU A 101 -12.63 -6.45 7.38
CA LEU A 101 -14.01 -6.95 7.40
C LEU A 101 -14.18 -8.15 8.33
N ALA A 102 -13.30 -9.15 8.25
CA ALA A 102 -13.31 -10.31 9.14
C ALA A 102 -13.21 -9.87 10.61
N ARG A 103 -12.27 -8.95 10.90
CA ARG A 103 -12.11 -8.42 12.26
C ARG A 103 -13.35 -7.67 12.77
N LEU A 104 -14.02 -6.89 11.91
CA LEU A 104 -15.26 -6.19 12.26
C LEU A 104 -16.43 -7.15 12.50
N GLN A 105 -16.43 -8.30 11.83
CA GLN A 105 -17.44 -9.35 11.99
C GLN A 105 -17.17 -10.27 13.20
N GLY A 106 -16.09 -10.04 13.95
CA GLY A 106 -15.70 -10.87 15.09
C GLY A 106 -15.02 -12.18 14.69
N GLU A 107 -14.73 -12.36 13.40
CA GLU A 107 -13.92 -13.48 12.92
C GLU A 107 -12.44 -13.22 13.22
N THR A 108 -11.70 -14.27 13.54
CA THR A 108 -10.24 -14.17 13.64
C THR A 108 -9.69 -14.20 12.21
N PRO A 109 -9.06 -13.11 11.70
CA PRO A 109 -8.57 -13.11 10.34
C PRO A 109 -7.54 -14.22 10.18
N SER A 110 -7.81 -15.18 9.29
CA SER A 110 -6.88 -16.27 9.02
C SER A 110 -5.63 -15.68 8.36
N ARG A 111 -4.55 -15.51 9.14
CA ARG A 111 -3.25 -15.17 8.57
C ARG A 111 -2.87 -16.28 7.61
N THR A 112 -2.56 -15.94 6.36
CA THR A 112 -2.06 -16.97 5.46
C THR A 112 -0.73 -17.53 6.00
N LEU A 113 -0.45 -18.81 5.71
CA LEU A 113 0.81 -19.45 6.11
C LEU A 113 2.03 -18.63 5.64
N ALA A 114 1.94 -18.01 4.46
CA ALA A 114 2.97 -17.13 3.91
C ALA A 114 3.16 -15.84 4.72
N GLU A 115 2.07 -15.20 5.17
CA GLU A 115 2.15 -13.99 6.01
C GLU A 115 2.74 -14.31 7.38
N THR A 116 2.37 -15.47 7.95
CA THR A 116 2.91 -15.96 9.22
C THR A 116 4.40 -16.29 9.11
N ALA A 117 4.83 -16.93 8.01
CA ALA A 117 6.22 -17.23 7.75
C ALA A 117 7.06 -15.96 7.51
N THR A 118 6.50 -14.97 6.81
CA THR A 118 7.19 -13.70 6.52
C THR A 118 7.39 -12.88 7.79
N GLU A 119 6.38 -12.78 8.66
CA GLU A 119 6.51 -12.11 9.96
C GLU A 119 7.51 -12.82 10.86
N ARG A 120 7.44 -14.15 10.98
CA ARG A 120 8.44 -14.93 11.76
C ARG A 120 9.86 -14.74 11.24
N ALA A 121 10.05 -14.72 9.92
CA ALA A 121 11.35 -14.45 9.33
C ALA A 121 11.86 -13.04 9.66
N ARG A 122 10.95 -12.05 9.66
CA ARG A 122 11.26 -10.66 10.00
C ARG A 122 11.61 -10.48 11.48
N GLU A 123 10.85 -11.09 12.39
CA GLU A 123 11.13 -11.13 13.83
C GLU A 123 12.48 -11.79 14.11
N THR A 124 12.76 -12.93 13.45
CA THR A 124 14.03 -13.65 13.60
C THR A 124 15.21 -12.81 13.12
N ALA A 125 15.06 -12.10 12.00
CA ALA A 125 16.08 -11.18 11.49
C ALA A 125 16.33 -10.00 12.44
N LEU A 126 15.29 -9.46 13.07
CA LEU A 126 15.40 -8.39 14.06
C LEU A 126 16.13 -8.87 15.32
N ALA A 127 15.75 -10.04 15.83
CA ALA A 127 16.39 -10.65 16.99
C ALA A 127 17.88 -10.98 16.74
N ALA A 128 18.22 -11.45 15.54
CA ALA A 128 19.61 -11.67 15.14
C ALA A 128 20.42 -10.37 15.09
N LYS A 129 19.82 -9.29 14.58
CA LYS A 129 20.45 -7.97 14.51
C LYS A 129 20.74 -7.40 15.91
N GLU A 130 19.80 -7.51 16.84
CA GLU A 130 20.02 -7.05 18.23
C GLU A 130 21.10 -7.89 18.92
N LYS A 131 21.06 -9.23 18.79
CA LYS A 131 22.13 -10.09 19.33
C LYS A 131 23.52 -9.75 18.80
N ALA A 132 23.63 -9.44 17.50
CA ALA A 132 24.90 -9.03 16.90
C ALA A 132 25.41 -7.69 17.47
N LYS A 133 24.51 -6.75 17.74
CA LYS A 133 24.82 -5.46 18.35
C LYS A 133 25.29 -5.62 19.81
N ASP A 134 24.63 -6.49 20.57
CA ASP A 134 25.01 -6.79 21.96
C ASP A 134 26.41 -7.42 22.02
N LEU A 135 26.68 -8.40 21.15
CA LEU A 135 28.00 -9.05 21.06
C LEU A 135 29.10 -8.07 20.65
N ALA A 136 28.82 -7.16 19.71
CA ALA A 136 29.77 -6.11 19.31
C ALA A 136 30.09 -5.16 20.47
N SER A 137 29.08 -4.78 21.27
CA SER A 137 29.28 -3.91 22.45
C SER A 137 30.10 -4.59 23.55
N HIS A 138 29.91 -5.91 23.75
CA HIS A 138 30.69 -6.70 24.70
C HIS A 138 32.13 -6.92 24.24
N ALA A 139 32.37 -7.06 22.94
CA ALA A 139 33.72 -7.15 22.38
C ALA A 139 34.50 -5.84 22.53
N GLN A 140 33.86 -4.69 22.30
CA GLN A 140 34.48 -3.37 22.50
C GLN A 140 34.84 -3.10 23.97
N LYS A 141 34.03 -3.56 24.93
CA LYS A 141 34.34 -3.46 26.37
C LYS A 141 35.54 -4.33 26.80
N LYS A 142 35.78 -5.47 26.14
CA LYS A 142 36.94 -6.33 26.43
C LYS A 142 38.26 -5.82 25.84
N GLN A 143 38.22 -4.89 24.89
CA GLN A 143 39.41 -4.33 24.25
C GLN A 143 40.02 -3.15 25.02
N TYR A 144 39.40 -2.74 26.14
CA TYR A 144 39.81 -1.62 27.00
C TYR A 144 40.26 -2.06 28.41
N VAL A 145 40.60 -3.35 28.61
CA VAL A 145 41.19 -3.89 29.83
C VAL A 145 42.57 -4.44 29.53
#